data_AF-F2UGY3-F1
#
_entry.id   AF-F2UGY3-F1
#
_cell.length_a   1.000
_cell.length_b   1.000
_cell.length_c   1.000
_cell.angle_alpha   90.00
_cell.angle_beta   90.00
_cell.angle_gamma   90.00
#
_symmetry.space_group_name_H-M   'P 1'
#
loop_
_entity.id
_entity.type
_entity.pdbx_description
1 polymer ?
#
loop_
_entity_poly.entity_id
_entity_poly.type
_entity_poly.pdbx_seq_one_letter_code
_entity_poly.pdbx_strand_id
1 'polypeptide(L)'
;MLSMEAGDVSLAVTAVKGELEDAVFRLGNVSELADAGHTLARALQEEIAALTLQLNTTDSTVDHTLSLISGLDQRIGDAEDSLESTDVSLMLELSRTQSELSAMRECALMGMVHDGAQCVPACTRLSACDGAPCSLQTRGTLRYLDDKAEICDGNEYTSIGAVTTGISPVDPAESCQELKDLGYVTGVYYIGSGTQGRTRLCDLSGTTGVNLGGDGTSEQDATRDCSKLSKYFGLETGLHWIEGDDGQAYELVCDTKTGDISLDGSSPSFAAESCKAINAVYPDRATGTRWITAGLQDPFKVTCVGDWVELKMSGSDFADNAWMFSYSCGNSWTKCGCFNDLENKRNNWQCGVVSPEPHTLDCQVYFDIGYMSGGVQLSDAQIIALSGRAKNDNDRNFNMHTLSCDDDSESYPDGHWIGVEKTPGSNNFVARDCTTGNVNCCSRQLVDNFDTFPLPLRGCASINTGGGVILYASSSTLRIRI
;
A
#
# COMPACT_ATOMS: atom_id res chain seq x y z
N MET A 1 63.40 63.34 -30.57
CA MET A 1 63.56 62.24 -29.60
C MET A 1 62.54 62.28 -28.48
N LEU A 2 62.15 63.44 -27.93
CA LEU A 2 61.17 63.55 -26.83
C LEU A 2 59.70 63.18 -27.14
N SER A 3 59.29 63.02 -28.41
CA SER A 3 57.89 62.68 -28.75
C SER A 3 57.62 61.18 -28.92
N MET A 4 58.67 60.35 -29.04
CA MET A 4 58.51 58.89 -29.11
C MET A 4 58.37 58.28 -27.71
N GLU A 5 59.10 58.79 -26.72
CA GLU A 5 59.02 58.33 -25.33
C GLU A 5 57.66 58.63 -24.67
N ALA A 6 56.97 59.70 -25.07
CA ALA A 6 55.64 60.02 -24.56
C ALA A 6 54.53 59.07 -25.11
N GLY A 7 54.73 58.52 -26.31
CA GLY A 7 53.81 57.55 -26.92
C GLY A 7 53.87 56.18 -26.23
N ASP A 8 55.08 55.71 -25.93
CA ASP A 8 55.29 54.42 -25.26
C ASP A 8 54.81 54.45 -23.80
N VAL A 9 54.96 55.58 -23.10
CA VAL A 9 54.42 55.76 -21.75
C VAL A 9 52.88 55.77 -21.76
N SER A 10 52.24 56.37 -22.77
CA SER A 10 50.78 56.40 -22.91
C SER A 10 50.19 55.00 -23.15
N LEU A 11 50.86 54.20 -23.98
CA LEU A 11 50.50 52.80 -24.24
C LEU A 11 50.66 51.92 -22.99
N ALA A 12 51.76 52.09 -22.25
CA ALA A 12 51.99 51.38 -20.99
C ALA A 12 50.94 51.73 -19.92
N VAL A 13 50.58 53.01 -19.78
CA VAL A 13 49.53 53.45 -18.85
C VAL A 13 48.16 52.90 -19.23
N THR A 14 47.85 52.81 -20.53
CA THR A 14 46.58 52.25 -21.02
C THR A 14 46.50 50.74 -20.78
N ALA A 15 47.59 50.01 -20.97
CA ALA A 15 47.67 48.57 -20.69
C ALA A 15 47.50 48.28 -19.18
N VAL A 16 48.22 49.01 -18.33
CA VAL A 16 48.10 48.89 -16.87
C VAL A 16 46.70 49.25 -16.37
N LYS A 17 46.05 50.24 -16.98
CA LYS A 17 44.66 50.58 -16.66
C LYS A 17 43.68 49.46 -17.02
N GLY A 18 43.84 48.82 -18.18
CA GLY A 18 43.01 47.69 -18.59
C GLY A 18 43.18 46.47 -17.69
N GLU A 19 44.42 46.15 -17.29
CA GLU A 19 44.70 45.06 -16.34
C GLU A 19 44.12 45.35 -14.95
N LEU A 20 44.15 46.60 -14.51
CA LEU A 20 43.55 47.01 -13.23
C LEU A 20 42.02 46.91 -13.25
N GLU A 21 41.37 47.28 -14.37
CA GLU A 21 39.92 47.17 -14.54
C GLU A 21 39.46 45.69 -14.57
N ASP A 22 40.20 44.79 -15.24
CA ASP A 22 39.94 43.34 -15.23
C ASP A 22 40.14 42.75 -13.82
N ALA A 23 41.18 43.16 -13.10
CA ALA A 23 41.42 42.72 -11.73
C ALA A 23 40.30 43.16 -10.77
N VAL A 24 39.80 44.41 -10.91
CA VAL A 24 38.67 44.93 -10.12
C VAL A 24 37.38 44.17 -10.43
N PHE A 25 37.11 43.86 -11.71
CA PHE A 25 35.95 43.06 -12.11
C PHE A 25 36.00 41.65 -11.52
N ARG A 26 37.16 40.97 -11.59
CA ARG A 26 37.36 39.65 -10.98
C ARG A 26 37.21 39.68 -9.46
N LEU A 27 37.69 40.73 -8.79
CA LEU A 27 37.50 40.93 -7.35
C LEU A 27 36.02 41.16 -6.97
N GLY A 28 35.26 41.86 -7.81
CA GLY A 28 33.81 42.01 -7.68
C GLY A 28 33.09 40.65 -7.69
N ASN A 29 33.40 39.81 -8.68
CA ASN A 29 32.81 38.46 -8.79
C ASN A 29 33.17 37.56 -7.60
N VAL A 30 34.38 37.68 -7.04
CA VAL A 30 34.79 36.95 -5.83
C VAL A 30 34.01 37.43 -4.60
N SER A 31 33.74 38.73 -4.48
CA SER A 31 32.91 39.29 -3.41
C SER A 31 31.47 38.79 -3.50
N GLU A 32 30.88 38.76 -4.70
CA GLU A 32 29.52 38.24 -4.91
C GLU A 32 29.43 36.74 -4.59
N LEU A 33 30.43 35.94 -4.97
CA LEU A 33 30.51 34.53 -4.58
C LEU A 33 30.64 34.35 -3.05
N ALA A 34 31.41 35.22 -2.38
CA ALA A 34 31.57 35.19 -0.94
C ALA A 34 30.25 35.57 -0.23
N ASP A 35 29.52 36.56 -0.73
CA ASP A 35 28.21 36.96 -0.20
C ASP A 35 27.14 35.88 -0.43
N ALA A 36 27.15 35.22 -1.60
CA ALA A 36 26.31 34.06 -1.88
C ALA A 36 26.66 32.88 -0.95
N GLY A 37 27.95 32.63 -0.72
CA GLY A 37 28.45 31.62 0.22
C GLY A 37 28.02 31.90 1.67
N HIS A 38 28.10 33.16 2.12
CA HIS A 38 27.62 33.57 3.44
C HIS A 38 26.10 33.43 3.58
N THR A 39 25.35 33.73 2.53
CA THR A 39 23.89 33.56 2.50
C THR A 39 23.51 32.08 2.60
N LEU A 40 24.19 31.22 1.85
CA LEU A 40 24.00 29.76 1.92
C LEU A 40 24.37 29.20 3.29
N ALA A 41 25.48 29.65 3.88
CA ALA A 41 25.90 29.23 5.21
C ALA A 41 24.88 29.61 6.29
N ARG A 42 24.27 30.80 6.19
CA ARG A 42 23.19 31.22 7.10
C ARG A 42 21.93 30.37 6.90
N ALA A 43 21.53 30.10 5.66
CA ALA A 43 20.38 29.24 5.37
C ALA A 43 20.57 27.82 5.94
N LEU A 44 21.76 27.24 5.78
CA LEU A 44 22.11 25.94 6.36
C LEU A 44 22.10 25.96 7.91
N GLN A 45 22.56 27.04 8.54
CA GLN A 45 22.49 27.18 10.00
C GLN A 45 21.04 27.24 10.50
N GLU A 46 20.15 27.94 9.80
CA GLU A 46 18.73 28.00 10.12
C GLU A 46 18.06 26.63 9.95
N GLU A 47 18.41 25.88 8.89
CA GLU A 47 17.92 24.53 8.66
C GLU A 47 18.40 23.54 9.74
N ILE A 48 19.69 23.60 10.13
CA ILE A 48 20.23 22.79 11.23
C ILE A 48 19.53 23.11 12.55
N ALA A 49 19.24 24.38 12.84
CA ALA A 49 18.52 24.77 14.04
C ALA A 49 17.07 24.25 14.04
N ALA A 50 16.39 24.31 12.89
CA ALA A 50 15.04 23.76 12.72
C ALA A 50 15.02 22.23 12.89
N LEU A 51 15.98 21.51 12.29
CA LEU A 51 16.13 20.07 12.45
C LEU A 51 16.46 19.67 13.89
N THR A 52 17.29 20.45 14.58
CA THR A 52 17.60 20.22 16.01
C THR A 52 16.37 20.37 16.89
N LEU A 53 15.52 21.38 16.61
CA LEU A 53 14.26 21.58 17.32
C LEU A 53 13.26 20.44 17.05
N GLN A 54 13.17 19.99 15.81
CA GLN A 54 12.36 18.82 15.45
C GLN A 54 12.85 17.57 16.19
N LEU A 55 14.15 17.32 16.21
CA LEU A 55 14.75 16.18 16.91
C LEU A 55 14.42 16.19 18.41
N ASN A 56 14.55 17.33 19.08
CA ASN A 56 14.18 17.46 20.51
C ASN A 56 12.68 17.25 20.75
N THR A 57 11.84 17.65 19.79
CA THR A 57 10.39 17.42 19.87
C THR A 57 10.05 15.94 19.69
N THR A 58 10.74 15.26 18.77
CA THR A 58 10.65 13.81 18.59
C THR A 58 11.10 13.08 19.84
N ASP A 59 12.22 13.47 20.45
CA ASP A 59 12.74 12.86 21.69
C ASP A 59 11.74 12.96 22.85
N SER A 60 11.14 14.15 23.05
CA SER A 60 10.05 14.36 24.02
C SER A 60 8.81 13.50 23.72
N THR A 61 8.49 13.31 22.43
CA THR A 61 7.37 12.45 22.01
C THR A 61 7.68 10.98 22.29
N VAL A 62 8.93 10.55 22.08
CA VAL A 62 9.39 9.19 22.42
C VAL A 62 9.32 8.96 23.92
N ASP A 63 9.80 9.89 24.74
CA ASP A 63 9.73 9.81 26.21
C ASP A 63 8.28 9.73 26.71
N HIS A 64 7.38 10.56 26.15
CA HIS A 64 5.95 10.49 26.46
C HIS A 64 5.36 9.13 26.06
N THR A 65 5.75 8.59 24.91
CA THR A 65 5.28 7.29 24.43
C THR A 65 5.79 6.15 25.32
N LEU A 66 7.06 6.19 25.76
CA LEU A 66 7.62 5.23 26.71
C LEU A 66 6.91 5.27 28.07
N SER A 67 6.55 6.46 28.54
CA SER A 67 5.74 6.62 29.75
C SER A 67 4.34 6.01 29.60
N LEU A 68 3.69 6.21 28.45
CA LEU A 68 2.42 5.55 28.13
C LEU A 68 2.54 4.03 28.06
N ILE A 69 3.61 3.52 27.43
CA ILE A 69 3.89 2.07 27.36
C ILE A 69 4.07 1.49 28.76
N SER A 70 4.85 2.14 29.62
CA SER A 70 5.01 1.72 31.02
C SER A 70 3.69 1.74 31.79
N GLY A 71 2.82 2.72 31.55
CA GLY A 71 1.49 2.78 32.14
C GLY A 71 0.55 1.70 31.63
N LEU A 72 0.67 1.29 30.36
CA LEU A 72 -0.08 0.17 29.78
C LEU A 72 0.39 -1.17 30.34
N ASP A 73 1.70 -1.37 30.46
CA ASP A 73 2.30 -2.58 31.02
C ASP A 73 1.80 -2.85 32.45
N GLN A 74 1.76 -1.80 33.27
CA GLN A 74 1.21 -1.91 34.62
C GLN A 74 -0.29 -2.26 34.63
N ARG A 75 -1.08 -1.67 33.71
CA ARG A 75 -2.51 -2.01 33.58
C ARG A 75 -2.75 -3.43 33.09
N ILE A 76 -1.84 -3.98 32.28
CA ILE A 76 -1.89 -5.39 31.86
C ILE A 76 -1.63 -6.28 33.08
N GLY A 77 -0.58 -6.00 33.87
CA GLY A 77 -0.31 -6.75 35.10
C GLY A 77 -1.48 -6.74 36.08
N ASP A 78 -2.10 -5.57 36.32
CA ASP A 78 -3.29 -5.46 37.18
C ASP A 78 -4.49 -6.27 36.64
N ALA A 79 -4.63 -6.35 35.31
CA ALA A 79 -5.68 -7.12 34.66
C ALA A 79 -5.43 -8.63 34.73
N GLU A 80 -4.18 -9.07 34.59
CA GLU A 80 -3.76 -10.46 34.76
C GLU A 80 -4.03 -10.94 36.20
N ASP A 81 -3.63 -10.17 37.20
CA ASP A 81 -3.89 -10.47 38.62
C ASP A 81 -5.40 -10.58 38.92
N SER A 82 -6.20 -9.67 38.34
CA SER A 82 -7.66 -9.68 38.46
C SER A 82 -8.30 -10.91 37.80
N LEU A 83 -7.78 -11.30 36.64
CA LEU A 83 -8.23 -12.49 35.91
C LEU A 83 -7.89 -13.76 36.68
N GLU A 84 -6.68 -13.87 37.22
CA GLU A 84 -6.26 -15.00 38.04
C GLU A 84 -7.13 -15.14 39.30
N SER A 85 -7.42 -14.03 39.98
CA SER A 85 -8.36 -14.02 41.11
C SER A 85 -9.76 -14.48 40.71
N THR A 86 -10.22 -14.12 39.51
CA THR A 86 -11.54 -14.51 39.01
C THR A 86 -11.58 -16.01 38.66
N ASP A 87 -10.52 -16.52 38.04
CA ASP A 87 -10.39 -17.94 37.67
C ASP A 87 -10.33 -18.84 38.91
N VAL A 88 -9.61 -18.43 39.96
CA VAL A 88 -9.62 -19.12 41.27
C VAL A 88 -11.02 -19.15 41.87
N SER A 89 -11.77 -18.03 41.80
CA SER A 89 -13.15 -17.97 42.30
C SER A 89 -14.09 -18.90 41.50
N LEU A 90 -13.96 -18.93 40.18
CA LEU A 90 -14.73 -19.82 39.30
C LEU A 90 -14.39 -21.28 39.54
N MET A 91 -13.12 -21.63 39.72
CA MET A 91 -12.69 -22.99 40.05
C MET A 91 -13.29 -23.46 41.39
N LEU A 92 -13.36 -22.57 42.38
CA LEU A 92 -14.02 -22.87 43.67
C LEU A 92 -15.53 -23.10 43.50
N GLU A 93 -16.21 -22.25 42.72
CA GLU A 93 -17.64 -22.44 42.41
C GLU A 93 -17.90 -23.72 41.61
N LEU A 94 -17.05 -24.03 40.63
CA LEU A 94 -17.13 -25.25 39.85
C LEU A 94 -16.97 -26.48 40.74
N SER A 95 -15.95 -26.49 41.61
CA SER A 95 -15.74 -27.57 42.57
C SER A 95 -16.94 -27.74 43.50
N ARG A 96 -17.56 -26.64 43.94
CA ARG A 96 -18.78 -26.68 44.77
C ARG A 96 -19.95 -27.28 43.99
N THR A 97 -20.18 -26.81 42.77
CA THR A 97 -21.26 -27.27 41.89
C THR A 97 -21.09 -28.76 41.55
N GLN A 98 -19.85 -29.21 41.35
CA GLN A 98 -19.53 -30.60 41.05
C GLN A 98 -19.75 -31.52 42.26
N SER A 99 -19.49 -31.01 43.46
CA SER A 99 -19.86 -31.69 44.72
C SER A 99 -21.37 -31.78 44.88
N GLU A 100 -22.11 -30.70 44.64
CA GLU A 100 -23.57 -30.67 44.69
C GLU A 100 -24.20 -31.63 43.66
N LEU A 101 -23.68 -31.66 42.43
CA LEU A 101 -24.11 -32.59 41.40
C LEU A 101 -23.85 -34.05 41.78
N SER A 102 -22.72 -34.32 42.42
CA SER A 102 -22.39 -35.67 42.92
C SER A 102 -23.37 -36.11 44.01
N ALA A 103 -23.69 -35.22 44.95
CA ALA A 103 -24.69 -35.48 46.00
C ALA A 103 -26.11 -35.67 45.41
N MET A 104 -26.50 -34.85 44.43
CA MET A 104 -27.76 -35.01 43.69
C MET A 104 -27.83 -36.36 42.97
N ARG A 105 -26.72 -36.79 42.36
CA ARG A 105 -26.62 -38.08 41.66
C ARG A 105 -26.76 -39.26 42.61
N GLU A 106 -26.16 -39.19 43.80
CA GLU A 106 -26.34 -40.22 44.84
C GLU A 106 -27.79 -40.30 45.33
N CYS A 107 -28.46 -39.16 45.57
CA CYS A 107 -29.87 -39.16 45.93
C CYS A 107 -30.74 -39.75 44.80
N ALA A 108 -30.47 -39.39 43.55
CA ALA A 108 -31.21 -39.89 42.39
C ALA A 108 -31.08 -41.42 42.23
N LEU A 109 -29.88 -41.97 42.46
CA LEU A 109 -29.65 -43.43 42.46
C LEU A 109 -30.45 -44.16 43.56
N MET A 110 -30.79 -43.46 44.65
CA MET A 110 -31.63 -43.96 45.73
C MET A 110 -33.14 -43.69 45.52
N GLY A 111 -33.54 -43.10 44.38
CA GLY A 111 -34.93 -42.72 44.12
C GLY A 111 -35.41 -41.53 44.96
N MET A 112 -34.50 -40.64 45.34
CA MET A 112 -34.72 -39.48 46.22
C MET A 112 -34.27 -38.17 45.53
N VAL A 113 -34.71 -37.01 46.04
CA VAL A 113 -34.27 -35.67 45.60
C VAL A 113 -33.36 -35.07 46.68
N HIS A 114 -32.32 -34.33 46.31
CA HIS A 114 -31.47 -33.60 47.25
C HIS A 114 -32.07 -32.21 47.54
N ASP A 115 -32.42 -31.89 48.78
CA ASP A 115 -33.07 -30.60 49.15
C ASP A 115 -32.08 -29.45 49.45
N GLY A 116 -30.78 -29.71 49.32
CA GLY A 116 -29.70 -28.79 49.68
C GLY A 116 -28.96 -29.18 50.97
N ALA A 117 -29.55 -30.05 51.79
CA ALA A 117 -28.90 -30.59 53.00
C ALA A 117 -29.00 -32.13 53.12
N GLN A 118 -30.01 -32.76 52.53
CA GLN A 118 -30.25 -34.20 52.65
C GLN A 118 -31.01 -34.78 51.44
N CYS A 119 -30.93 -36.10 51.25
CA CYS A 119 -31.80 -36.82 50.33
C CYS A 119 -33.20 -36.97 50.95
N VAL A 120 -34.22 -36.42 50.31
CA VAL A 120 -35.63 -36.55 50.67
C VAL A 120 -36.37 -37.43 49.66
N PRO A 121 -37.41 -38.18 50.06
CA PRO A 121 -38.18 -39.03 49.14
C PRO A 121 -38.69 -38.22 47.94
N ALA A 122 -38.30 -38.64 46.73
CA ALA A 122 -38.89 -38.11 45.51
C ALA A 122 -40.30 -38.71 45.36
N CYS A 123 -41.29 -37.89 44.97
CA CYS A 123 -42.60 -38.41 44.58
C CYS A 123 -42.43 -39.53 43.55
N THR A 124 -42.85 -40.75 43.92
CA THR A 124 -42.53 -41.99 43.21
C THR A 124 -43.21 -42.13 41.84
N ARG A 125 -44.03 -41.15 41.42
CA ARG A 125 -44.61 -41.01 40.08
C ARG A 125 -44.81 -39.53 39.72
N LEU A 126 -44.26 -39.09 38.59
CA LEU A 126 -44.48 -37.75 38.01
C LEU A 126 -45.95 -37.47 37.63
N SER A 127 -46.77 -38.51 37.49
CA SER A 127 -48.23 -38.38 37.33
C SER A 127 -48.98 -38.10 38.64
N ALA A 128 -48.29 -38.00 39.78
CA ALA A 128 -48.91 -37.65 41.07
C ALA A 128 -48.92 -36.13 41.35
N CYS A 129 -48.34 -35.30 40.46
CA CYS A 129 -48.39 -33.83 40.52
C CYS A 129 -49.30 -33.22 39.46
N ASP A 130 -50.05 -34.04 38.71
CA ASP A 130 -51.06 -33.53 37.80
C ASP A 130 -52.27 -33.02 38.58
N GLY A 131 -52.49 -31.71 38.52
CA GLY A 131 -53.77 -31.11 38.89
C GLY A 131 -53.72 -29.89 39.80
N ALA A 132 -52.54 -29.43 40.25
CA ALA A 132 -52.47 -28.19 41.02
C ALA A 132 -52.57 -26.97 40.06
N PRO A 133 -53.64 -26.17 40.13
CA PRO A 133 -53.71 -24.92 39.37
C PRO A 133 -52.54 -24.01 39.75
N CYS A 134 -52.00 -23.26 38.79
CA CYS A 134 -50.98 -22.28 39.11
C CYS A 134 -51.60 -21.18 39.99
N SER A 135 -50.94 -20.90 41.09
CA SER A 135 -51.34 -19.94 42.09
C SER A 135 -50.10 -19.45 42.83
N LEU A 136 -50.22 -18.37 43.60
CA LEU A 136 -49.11 -17.85 44.42
C LEU A 136 -48.52 -18.90 45.36
N GLN A 137 -49.32 -19.88 45.80
CA GLN A 137 -48.89 -20.97 46.68
C GLN A 137 -48.12 -22.07 45.96
N THR A 138 -48.33 -22.20 44.65
CA THR A 138 -47.67 -23.18 43.78
C THR A 138 -46.63 -22.53 42.87
N ARG A 139 -46.26 -21.26 43.12
CA ARG A 139 -45.18 -20.59 42.39
C ARG A 139 -43.89 -21.40 42.46
N GLY A 140 -43.29 -21.66 41.31
CA GLY A 140 -42.09 -22.47 41.17
C GLY A 140 -42.34 -23.96 40.93
N THR A 141 -43.59 -24.46 40.96
CA THR A 141 -43.86 -25.85 40.57
C THR A 141 -43.71 -26.04 39.07
N LEU A 142 -43.08 -27.16 38.71
CA LEU A 142 -42.89 -27.61 37.34
C LEU A 142 -44.02 -28.55 36.92
N ARG A 143 -44.46 -28.43 35.66
CA ARG A 143 -45.30 -29.43 35.00
C ARG A 143 -44.76 -29.75 33.61
N TYR A 144 -45.16 -30.90 33.07
CA TYR A 144 -44.89 -31.30 31.69
C TYR A 144 -46.22 -31.45 30.97
N LEU A 145 -46.44 -30.63 29.94
CA LEU A 145 -47.65 -30.66 29.12
C LEU A 145 -47.22 -30.70 27.65
N ASP A 146 -47.71 -31.68 26.89
CA ASP A 146 -47.40 -31.84 25.45
C ASP A 146 -45.90 -31.77 25.11
N ASP A 147 -45.07 -32.52 25.85
CA ASP A 147 -43.60 -32.56 25.74
C ASP A 147 -42.87 -31.23 26.02
N LYS A 148 -43.56 -30.23 26.59
CA LYS A 148 -42.96 -28.96 27.03
C LYS A 148 -42.92 -28.91 28.57
N ALA A 149 -41.76 -28.55 29.10
CA ALA A 149 -41.64 -28.17 30.50
C ALA A 149 -42.30 -26.80 30.70
N GLU A 150 -43.06 -26.61 31.77
CA GLU A 150 -43.66 -25.32 32.12
C GLU A 150 -43.50 -25.05 33.63
N ILE A 151 -43.32 -23.78 34.02
CA ILE A 151 -43.19 -23.34 35.41
C ILE A 151 -44.31 -22.39 35.80
N CYS A 152 -44.88 -22.60 36.99
CA CYS A 152 -45.88 -21.69 37.56
C CYS A 152 -45.21 -20.40 38.08
N ASP A 153 -45.61 -19.24 37.55
CA ASP A 153 -45.09 -17.93 37.97
C ASP A 153 -45.82 -17.34 39.19
N GLY A 154 -46.89 -18.01 39.64
CA GLY A 154 -47.79 -17.56 40.69
C GLY A 154 -49.20 -17.21 40.19
N ASN A 155 -49.39 -17.07 38.88
CA ASN A 155 -50.67 -16.81 38.22
C ASN A 155 -50.96 -17.84 37.12
N GLU A 156 -49.96 -18.13 36.28
CA GLU A 156 -50.07 -19.09 35.17
C GLU A 156 -48.80 -19.93 34.98
N TYR A 157 -48.94 -21.02 34.23
CA TYR A 157 -47.79 -21.83 33.82
C TYR A 157 -47.20 -21.22 32.54
N THR A 158 -45.90 -20.95 32.57
CA THR A 158 -45.13 -20.42 31.44
C THR A 158 -44.19 -21.50 30.93
N SER A 159 -44.12 -21.71 29.61
CA SER A 159 -43.26 -22.74 29.05
C SER A 159 -41.77 -22.43 29.27
N ILE A 160 -41.06 -23.41 29.80
CA ILE A 160 -39.60 -23.47 29.88
C ILE A 160 -39.13 -24.23 28.65
N GLY A 161 -38.89 -23.51 27.57
CA GLY A 161 -38.22 -24.02 26.37
C GLY A 161 -37.24 -22.97 25.91
N ALA A 162 -35.95 -23.30 25.88
CA ALA A 162 -34.93 -22.45 25.28
C ALA A 162 -35.36 -22.16 23.83
N VAL A 163 -35.33 -20.89 23.44
CA VAL A 163 -35.39 -20.53 22.02
C VAL A 163 -34.21 -21.27 21.37
N THR A 164 -34.45 -22.24 20.49
CA THR A 164 -33.37 -23.05 19.88
C THR A 164 -32.82 -22.41 18.60
N THR A 165 -33.51 -21.39 18.11
CA THR A 165 -33.20 -20.68 16.87
C THR A 165 -31.78 -20.14 16.88
N GLY A 166 -31.00 -20.54 15.87
CA GLY A 166 -29.61 -20.18 15.66
C GLY A 166 -28.58 -20.92 16.50
N ILE A 167 -28.98 -21.85 17.38
CA ILE A 167 -28.03 -22.74 18.10
C ILE A 167 -27.78 -24.04 17.31
N SER A 168 -28.64 -24.37 16.34
CA SER A 168 -28.57 -25.61 15.56
C SER A 168 -28.57 -25.37 14.06
N PRO A 169 -27.81 -26.14 13.26
CA PRO A 169 -27.82 -26.01 11.80
C PRO A 169 -29.16 -26.36 11.16
N VAL A 170 -29.99 -27.15 11.84
CA VAL A 170 -31.34 -27.54 11.36
C VAL A 170 -32.43 -26.58 11.82
N ASP A 171 -32.10 -25.63 12.69
CA ASP A 171 -32.98 -24.54 13.16
C ASP A 171 -32.16 -23.22 13.20
N PRO A 172 -31.64 -22.74 12.06
CA PRO A 172 -30.87 -21.52 12.02
C PRO A 172 -31.74 -20.29 12.24
N ALA A 173 -31.13 -19.22 12.74
CA ALA A 173 -31.74 -17.91 12.68
C ALA A 173 -31.63 -17.34 11.27
N GLU A 174 -32.61 -16.57 10.83
CA GLU A 174 -32.58 -15.86 9.55
C GLU A 174 -31.51 -14.76 9.54
N SER A 175 -31.18 -14.20 10.72
CA SER A 175 -30.17 -13.15 10.84
C SER A 175 -29.59 -13.01 12.25
N CYS A 176 -28.44 -12.33 12.36
CA CYS A 176 -27.91 -11.90 13.67
C CYS A 176 -28.84 -10.92 14.39
N GLN A 177 -29.66 -10.15 13.65
CA GLN A 177 -30.63 -9.24 14.27
C GLN A 177 -31.73 -10.00 15.00
N GLU A 178 -32.22 -11.10 14.42
CA GLU A 178 -33.20 -11.97 15.07
C GLU A 178 -32.66 -12.51 16.41
N LEU A 179 -31.42 -13.00 16.41
CA LEU A 179 -30.78 -13.47 17.64
C LEU A 179 -30.67 -12.35 18.69
N LYS A 180 -30.37 -11.12 18.26
CA LYS A 180 -30.36 -9.98 19.17
C LYS A 180 -31.74 -9.73 19.79
N ASP A 181 -32.78 -9.72 18.97
CA ASP A 181 -34.16 -9.48 19.40
C ASP A 181 -34.65 -10.57 20.35
N LEU A 182 -34.12 -11.79 20.20
CA LEU A 182 -34.32 -12.93 21.08
C LEU A 182 -33.49 -12.88 22.38
N GLY A 183 -32.62 -11.87 22.55
CA GLY A 183 -31.82 -11.66 23.77
C GLY A 183 -30.51 -12.44 23.85
N TYR A 184 -30.00 -12.92 22.71
CA TYR A 184 -28.67 -13.55 22.66
C TYR A 184 -27.54 -12.53 22.84
N VAL A 185 -26.35 -13.04 23.15
CA VAL A 185 -25.11 -12.25 23.31
C VAL A 185 -24.17 -12.47 22.13
N THR A 186 -23.12 -11.64 21.98
CA THR A 186 -22.13 -11.82 20.90
C THR A 186 -21.50 -13.22 20.94
N GLY A 187 -21.53 -13.91 19.81
CA GLY A 187 -21.12 -15.31 19.75
C GLY A 187 -21.26 -15.93 18.37
N VAL A 188 -20.97 -17.22 18.29
CA VAL A 188 -21.06 -18.01 17.07
C VAL A 188 -22.39 -18.73 17.01
N TYR A 189 -23.11 -18.56 15.91
CA TYR A 189 -24.47 -19.07 15.71
C TYR A 189 -24.65 -19.63 14.30
N TYR A 190 -25.73 -20.38 14.08
CA TYR A 190 -26.14 -20.86 12.77
C TYR A 190 -27.11 -19.87 12.13
N ILE A 191 -26.67 -19.21 11.06
CA ILE A 191 -27.48 -18.26 10.28
C ILE A 191 -27.78 -18.86 8.90
N GLY A 192 -29.03 -18.76 8.45
CA GLY A 192 -29.46 -19.30 7.16
C GLY A 192 -30.97 -19.33 7.04
N SER A 193 -31.47 -19.78 5.88
CA SER A 193 -32.90 -19.99 5.65
C SER A 193 -33.22 -21.48 5.55
N GLY A 194 -34.34 -21.89 6.16
CA GLY A 194 -34.76 -23.29 6.18
C GLY A 194 -33.87 -24.17 7.07
N THR A 195 -33.47 -25.35 6.60
CA THR A 195 -32.69 -26.34 7.38
C THR A 195 -31.18 -26.33 7.10
N GLN A 196 -30.66 -25.26 6.48
CA GLN A 196 -29.25 -25.13 6.12
C GLN A 196 -28.62 -23.90 6.77
N GLY A 197 -28.45 -23.97 8.09
CA GLY A 197 -27.69 -23.00 8.86
C GLY A 197 -26.19 -23.11 8.64
N ARG A 198 -25.52 -21.97 8.51
CA ARG A 198 -24.05 -21.89 8.52
C ARG A 198 -23.55 -21.14 9.72
N THR A 199 -22.41 -21.56 10.20
CA THR A 199 -21.73 -20.94 11.31
C THR A 199 -21.35 -19.51 10.96
N ARG A 200 -21.83 -18.54 11.74
CA ARG A 200 -21.52 -17.11 11.61
C ARG A 200 -21.21 -16.51 12.97
N LEU A 201 -20.24 -15.63 13.00
CA LEU A 201 -19.99 -14.77 14.16
C LEU A 201 -20.96 -13.59 14.12
N CYS A 202 -21.80 -13.47 15.13
CA CYS A 202 -22.71 -12.35 15.29
C CYS A 202 -22.22 -11.42 16.40
N ASP A 203 -21.96 -10.14 16.08
CA ASP A 203 -21.82 -9.11 17.10
C ASP A 203 -23.18 -8.55 17.49
N LEU A 204 -23.58 -8.83 18.73
CA LEU A 204 -24.87 -8.46 19.29
C LEU A 204 -24.74 -7.37 20.38
N SER A 205 -23.56 -6.79 20.59
CA SER A 205 -23.34 -5.79 21.66
C SER A 205 -23.90 -4.39 21.35
N GLY A 206 -24.12 -4.06 20.07
CA GLY A 206 -24.61 -2.75 19.62
C GLY A 206 -26.13 -2.54 19.76
N THR A 207 -26.72 -1.66 18.94
CA THR A 207 -28.19 -1.57 18.77
C THR A 207 -28.71 -2.49 17.66
N THR A 208 -27.86 -2.86 16.72
CA THR A 208 -28.13 -3.83 15.66
C THR A 208 -27.32 -5.11 15.87
N GLY A 209 -27.78 -6.24 15.33
CA GLY A 209 -27.03 -7.49 15.25
C GLY A 209 -26.25 -7.54 13.95
N VAL A 210 -24.92 -7.59 14.02
CA VAL A 210 -24.04 -7.53 12.84
C VAL A 210 -23.46 -8.91 12.56
N ASN A 211 -23.57 -9.36 11.30
CA ASN A 211 -22.91 -10.57 10.84
C ASN A 211 -21.46 -10.26 10.45
N LEU A 212 -20.51 -10.83 11.19
CA LEU A 212 -19.07 -10.69 10.99
C LEU A 212 -18.46 -11.81 10.12
N GLY A 213 -19.30 -12.58 9.43
CA GLY A 213 -18.88 -13.66 8.54
C GLY A 213 -18.74 -15.01 9.26
N GLY A 214 -18.17 -15.99 8.56
CA GLY A 214 -17.96 -17.35 9.05
C GLY A 214 -16.60 -17.57 9.70
N ASP A 215 -16.16 -18.83 9.68
CA ASP A 215 -14.90 -19.28 10.28
C ASP A 215 -13.67 -19.08 9.38
N GLY A 216 -13.82 -18.62 8.14
CA GLY A 216 -12.73 -18.39 7.21
C GLY A 216 -12.13 -19.67 6.61
N THR A 217 -12.70 -20.86 6.86
CA THR A 217 -12.15 -22.12 6.32
C THR A 217 -12.53 -22.39 4.87
N SER A 218 -13.53 -21.67 4.35
CA SER A 218 -14.00 -21.77 2.97
C SER A 218 -14.47 -20.41 2.44
N GLU A 219 -14.49 -20.23 1.11
CA GLU A 219 -15.02 -19.04 0.43
C GLU A 219 -16.44 -18.67 0.92
N GLN A 220 -17.20 -19.72 1.20
CA GLN A 220 -18.59 -19.71 1.61
C GLN A 220 -18.81 -19.37 3.09
N ASP A 221 -17.75 -19.45 3.88
CA ASP A 221 -17.68 -19.15 5.30
C ASP A 221 -16.63 -18.08 5.57
N ALA A 222 -16.35 -17.22 4.58
CA ALA A 222 -15.37 -16.17 4.71
C ALA A 222 -15.70 -15.26 5.91
N THR A 223 -14.65 -14.88 6.64
CA THR A 223 -14.77 -13.97 7.78
C THR A 223 -14.62 -12.52 7.33
N ARG A 224 -15.23 -11.60 8.05
CA ARG A 224 -15.00 -10.14 7.88
C ARG A 224 -14.02 -9.59 8.91
N ASP A 225 -13.63 -10.37 9.91
CA ASP A 225 -12.76 -9.93 11.00
C ASP A 225 -11.76 -11.01 11.39
N CYS A 226 -10.56 -10.87 10.83
CA CYS A 226 -9.40 -11.74 11.08
C CYS A 226 -9.08 -11.89 12.58
N SER A 227 -9.24 -10.82 13.38
CA SER A 227 -8.90 -10.81 14.81
C SER A 227 -9.78 -11.74 15.66
N LYS A 228 -10.94 -12.14 15.13
CA LYS A 228 -11.93 -12.94 15.85
C LYS A 228 -11.77 -14.43 15.61
N LEU A 229 -11.00 -14.82 14.59
CA LEU A 229 -10.80 -16.22 14.22
C LEU A 229 -10.18 -17.04 15.35
N SER A 230 -9.15 -16.51 16.02
CA SER A 230 -8.53 -17.22 17.16
C SER A 230 -9.50 -17.37 18.34
N LYS A 231 -10.17 -16.27 18.73
CA LYS A 231 -11.04 -16.25 19.91
C LYS A 231 -12.31 -17.10 19.76
N TYR A 232 -12.95 -17.04 18.59
CA TYR A 232 -14.28 -17.63 18.39
C TYR A 232 -14.27 -18.95 17.62
N PHE A 233 -13.24 -19.18 16.79
CA PHE A 233 -13.12 -20.39 15.97
C PHE A 233 -11.88 -21.23 16.29
N GLY A 234 -11.00 -20.76 17.20
CA GLY A 234 -9.79 -21.49 17.59
C GLY A 234 -8.75 -21.61 16.48
N LEU A 235 -8.80 -20.73 15.47
CA LEU A 235 -7.90 -20.78 14.31
C LEU A 235 -6.61 -19.98 14.54
N GLU A 236 -5.51 -20.55 14.08
CA GLU A 236 -4.18 -19.93 14.12
C GLU A 236 -3.94 -19.00 12.92
N THR A 237 -2.93 -18.14 13.03
CA THR A 237 -2.43 -17.30 11.94
C THR A 237 -2.10 -18.15 10.71
N GLY A 238 -2.60 -17.75 9.54
CA GLY A 238 -2.46 -18.54 8.31
C GLY A 238 -3.37 -18.06 7.18
N LEU A 239 -3.48 -18.88 6.12
CA LEU A 239 -4.40 -18.61 5.02
C LEU A 239 -5.85 -18.88 5.46
N HIS A 240 -6.69 -17.85 5.33
CA HIS A 240 -8.12 -17.89 5.62
C HIS A 240 -8.89 -17.13 4.55
N TRP A 241 -10.15 -17.49 4.35
CA TRP A 241 -11.05 -16.78 3.46
C TRP A 241 -11.59 -15.52 4.16
N ILE A 242 -11.31 -14.38 3.57
CA ILE A 242 -11.70 -13.06 4.05
C ILE A 242 -12.67 -12.42 3.04
N GLU A 243 -13.81 -11.94 3.52
CA GLU A 243 -14.77 -11.20 2.70
C GLU A 243 -14.33 -9.73 2.59
N GLY A 244 -14.18 -9.24 1.36
CA GLY A 244 -13.89 -7.83 1.08
C GLY A 244 -15.12 -6.94 1.13
N ASP A 245 -14.90 -5.63 1.06
CA ASP A 245 -15.99 -4.64 1.03
C ASP A 245 -16.88 -4.76 -0.23
N ASP A 246 -16.37 -5.41 -1.27
CA ASP A 246 -17.10 -5.74 -2.49
C ASP A 246 -17.98 -7.00 -2.36
N GLY A 247 -18.00 -7.63 -1.18
CA GLY A 247 -18.75 -8.83 -0.87
C GLY A 247 -18.18 -10.10 -1.50
N GLN A 248 -17.00 -10.04 -2.11
CA GLN A 248 -16.28 -11.21 -2.62
C GLN A 248 -15.37 -11.78 -1.53
N ALA A 249 -15.11 -13.08 -1.58
CA ALA A 249 -14.23 -13.75 -0.64
C ALA A 249 -12.86 -14.05 -1.27
N TYR A 250 -11.81 -13.83 -0.49
CA TYR A 250 -10.42 -13.94 -0.92
C TYR A 250 -9.64 -14.75 0.10
N GLU A 251 -8.85 -15.70 -0.36
CA GLU A 251 -7.97 -16.47 0.51
C GLU A 251 -6.70 -15.67 0.82
N LEU A 252 -6.60 -15.11 2.03
CA LEU A 252 -5.52 -14.21 2.45
C LEU A 252 -4.87 -14.71 3.74
N VAL A 253 -3.58 -14.43 3.91
CA VAL A 253 -2.86 -14.63 5.17
C VAL A 253 -3.38 -13.61 6.17
N CYS A 254 -3.97 -14.13 7.24
CA CYS A 254 -4.54 -13.40 8.34
C CYS A 254 -3.76 -13.73 9.61
N ASP A 255 -3.25 -12.70 10.28
CA ASP A 255 -2.71 -12.82 11.64
C ASP A 255 -3.86 -12.77 12.64
N THR A 256 -4.31 -13.94 13.10
CA THR A 256 -5.48 -14.06 13.98
C THR A 256 -5.24 -13.47 15.37
N LYS A 257 -4.00 -13.08 15.71
CA LYS A 257 -3.66 -12.44 16.98
C LYS A 257 -3.77 -10.92 16.90
N THR A 258 -3.30 -10.31 15.82
CA THR A 258 -3.34 -8.84 15.65
C THR A 258 -4.57 -8.38 14.87
N GLY A 259 -5.15 -9.25 14.04
CA GLY A 259 -6.18 -8.91 13.07
C GLY A 259 -5.63 -8.42 11.73
N ASP A 260 -4.31 -8.36 11.55
CA ASP A 260 -3.70 -7.87 10.33
C ASP A 260 -3.87 -8.87 9.18
N ILE A 261 -4.14 -8.33 7.99
CA ILE A 261 -4.28 -9.12 6.77
C ILE A 261 -3.13 -8.75 5.83
N SER A 262 -2.40 -9.75 5.35
CA SER A 262 -1.40 -9.54 4.31
C SER A 262 -2.09 -9.43 2.96
N LEU A 263 -2.03 -8.25 2.36
CA LEU A 263 -2.74 -7.95 1.12
C LEU A 263 -2.05 -8.55 -0.11
N ASP A 264 -2.81 -9.16 -1.02
CA ASP A 264 -2.27 -9.86 -2.20
C ASP A 264 -2.47 -9.12 -3.53
N GLY A 265 -3.13 -7.96 -3.51
CA GLY A 265 -3.41 -7.15 -4.70
C GLY A 265 -4.50 -7.71 -5.61
N SER A 266 -5.34 -8.64 -5.13
CA SER A 266 -6.44 -9.23 -5.90
C SER A 266 -7.58 -8.24 -6.21
N SER A 267 -7.83 -7.27 -5.32
CA SER A 267 -8.87 -6.25 -5.45
C SER A 267 -8.37 -4.87 -4.99
N PRO A 268 -9.09 -3.77 -5.28
CA PRO A 268 -8.77 -2.45 -4.73
C PRO A 268 -8.73 -2.41 -3.20
N SER A 269 -9.68 -3.08 -2.52
CA SER A 269 -9.73 -3.15 -1.05
C SER A 269 -8.58 -3.97 -0.46
N PHE A 270 -8.01 -4.88 -1.25
CA PHE A 270 -6.85 -5.68 -0.87
C PHE A 270 -5.60 -5.30 -1.67
N ALA A 271 -5.47 -4.03 -2.03
CA ALA A 271 -4.29 -3.52 -2.72
C ALA A 271 -3.06 -3.58 -1.81
N ALA A 272 -2.01 -4.28 -2.27
CA ALA A 272 -0.75 -4.36 -1.53
C ALA A 272 0.07 -3.07 -1.68
N GLU A 273 1.09 -2.88 -0.86
CA GLU A 273 1.99 -1.74 -1.04
C GLU A 273 2.77 -1.81 -2.36
N SER A 274 3.25 -3.01 -2.73
CA SER A 274 4.04 -3.24 -3.93
C SER A 274 3.98 -4.70 -4.40
N CYS A 275 4.43 -4.96 -5.64
CA CYS A 275 4.63 -6.33 -6.13
C CYS A 275 5.63 -7.11 -5.26
N LYS A 276 6.63 -6.43 -4.69
CA LYS A 276 7.58 -7.03 -3.75
C LYS A 276 6.90 -7.48 -2.45
N ALA A 277 5.99 -6.68 -1.90
CA ALA A 277 5.19 -7.06 -0.73
C ALA A 277 4.33 -8.30 -1.01
N ILE A 278 3.68 -8.35 -2.19
CA ILE A 278 2.93 -9.53 -2.64
C ILE A 278 3.87 -10.74 -2.76
N ASN A 279 5.02 -10.59 -3.43
CA ASN A 279 5.96 -11.69 -3.66
C ASN A 279 6.55 -12.26 -2.37
N ALA A 280 6.70 -11.44 -1.33
CA ALA A 280 7.21 -11.88 -0.03
C ALA A 280 6.26 -12.85 0.69
N VAL A 281 4.94 -12.68 0.49
CA VAL A 281 3.91 -13.48 1.18
C VAL A 281 3.27 -14.52 0.26
N TYR A 282 3.03 -14.16 -1.00
CA TYR A 282 2.33 -14.95 -2.02
C TYR A 282 3.17 -15.10 -3.30
N PRO A 283 4.31 -15.80 -3.28
CA PRO A 283 5.18 -15.94 -4.45
C PRO A 283 4.45 -16.54 -5.66
N ASP A 284 3.54 -17.48 -5.43
CA ASP A 284 2.74 -18.12 -6.50
C ASP A 284 1.69 -17.18 -7.13
N ARG A 285 1.38 -16.05 -6.47
CA ARG A 285 0.42 -15.04 -6.92
C ARG A 285 1.09 -13.72 -7.32
N ALA A 286 2.42 -13.64 -7.25
CA ALA A 286 3.19 -12.42 -7.48
C ALA A 286 3.31 -12.02 -8.96
N THR A 287 2.76 -12.81 -9.88
CA THR A 287 2.77 -12.50 -11.32
C THR A 287 1.34 -12.28 -11.83
N GLY A 288 1.17 -11.29 -12.71
CA GLY A 288 -0.10 -10.91 -13.34
C GLY A 288 -0.58 -9.54 -12.91
N THR A 289 -1.80 -9.18 -13.29
CA THR A 289 -2.38 -7.88 -12.93
C THR A 289 -2.76 -7.85 -11.46
N ARG A 290 -2.24 -6.84 -10.73
CA ARG A 290 -2.48 -6.63 -9.29
C ARG A 290 -2.80 -5.18 -9.00
N TRP A 291 -3.53 -4.97 -7.92
CA TRP A 291 -3.75 -3.65 -7.33
C TRP A 291 -2.67 -3.36 -6.31
N ILE A 292 -2.02 -2.21 -6.44
CA ILE A 292 -1.05 -1.71 -5.47
C ILE A 292 -1.33 -0.26 -5.10
N THR A 293 -0.76 0.20 -3.99
CA THR A 293 -0.83 1.61 -3.58
C THR A 293 0.44 2.39 -3.91
N ALA A 294 1.62 1.77 -3.82
CA ALA A 294 2.92 2.46 -3.95
C ALA A 294 3.05 3.74 -3.09
N GLY A 295 2.33 3.81 -1.96
CA GLY A 295 2.25 4.99 -1.09
C GLY A 295 1.26 6.07 -1.51
N LEU A 296 0.49 5.85 -2.57
CA LEU A 296 -0.68 6.67 -2.89
C LEU A 296 -1.87 6.25 -2.04
N GLN A 297 -2.80 7.17 -1.82
CA GLN A 297 -4.05 6.90 -1.13
C GLN A 297 -4.96 5.99 -1.95
N ASP A 298 -5.04 6.24 -3.26
CA ASP A 298 -5.90 5.48 -4.17
C ASP A 298 -5.11 4.34 -4.83
N PRO A 299 -5.58 3.09 -4.73
CA PRO A 299 -4.93 1.95 -5.35
C PRO A 299 -5.10 1.96 -6.88
N PHE A 300 -4.13 1.39 -7.58
CA PHE A 300 -4.12 1.32 -9.03
C PHE A 300 -3.57 -0.01 -9.55
N LYS A 301 -3.91 -0.34 -10.79
CA LYS A 301 -3.50 -1.61 -11.42
C LYS A 301 -2.09 -1.52 -11.98
N VAL A 302 -1.33 -2.57 -11.73
CA VAL A 302 -0.03 -2.82 -12.36
C VAL A 302 0.07 -4.27 -12.82
N THR A 303 1.00 -4.55 -13.73
CA THR A 303 1.43 -5.91 -14.05
C THR A 303 2.63 -6.25 -13.16
N CYS A 304 2.45 -7.18 -12.22
CA CYS A 304 3.55 -7.72 -11.44
C CYS A 304 4.23 -8.87 -12.19
N VAL A 305 5.55 -8.98 -12.06
CA VAL A 305 6.37 -10.12 -12.51
C VAL A 305 7.31 -10.49 -11.37
N GLY A 306 6.82 -11.33 -10.45
CA GLY A 306 7.50 -11.56 -9.17
C GLY A 306 7.50 -10.30 -8.31
N ASP A 307 8.69 -9.85 -7.91
CA ASP A 307 8.87 -8.61 -7.14
C ASP A 307 8.97 -7.33 -8.00
N TRP A 308 8.78 -7.43 -9.32
CA TRP A 308 8.89 -6.33 -10.26
C TRP A 308 7.52 -5.79 -10.69
N VAL A 309 7.43 -4.49 -10.91
CA VAL A 309 6.37 -3.84 -11.69
C VAL A 309 6.84 -3.74 -13.13
N GLU A 310 6.05 -4.27 -14.07
CA GLU A 310 6.28 -4.17 -15.50
C GLU A 310 5.52 -2.97 -16.08
N LEU A 311 6.24 -2.12 -16.82
CA LEU A 311 5.74 -0.94 -17.50
C LEU A 311 6.02 -1.06 -18.99
N LYS A 312 5.01 -0.81 -19.81
CA LYS A 312 5.18 -0.64 -21.26
C LYS A 312 5.26 0.84 -21.58
N MET A 313 6.39 1.27 -22.14
CA MET A 313 6.58 2.64 -22.58
C MET A 313 5.78 2.91 -23.87
N SER A 314 5.26 4.12 -24.03
CA SER A 314 4.40 4.49 -25.18
C SER A 314 5.17 4.59 -26.51
N GLY A 315 6.49 4.77 -26.44
CA GLY A 315 7.33 5.02 -27.62
C GLY A 315 6.84 6.20 -28.44
N SER A 316 7.24 6.22 -29.71
CA SER A 316 6.74 7.15 -30.73
C SER A 316 6.07 6.41 -31.88
N ASP A 317 5.56 7.16 -32.86
CA ASP A 317 5.05 6.64 -34.13
C ASP A 317 6.10 5.83 -34.92
N PHE A 318 7.37 5.91 -34.54
CA PHE A 318 8.49 5.31 -35.26
C PHE A 318 9.04 4.04 -34.59
N ALA A 319 8.92 3.91 -33.27
CA ALA A 319 9.41 2.74 -32.51
C ALA A 319 8.73 2.67 -31.13
N ASP A 320 8.60 1.47 -30.57
CA ASP A 320 7.97 1.27 -29.25
C ASP A 320 8.84 1.76 -28.08
N ASN A 321 10.15 1.91 -28.30
CA ASN A 321 11.10 2.26 -27.26
C ASN A 321 11.85 3.57 -27.51
N ALA A 322 11.42 4.43 -28.44
CA ALA A 322 12.18 5.62 -28.78
C ALA A 322 11.38 6.80 -29.32
N TRP A 323 11.97 8.00 -29.20
CA TRP A 323 11.54 9.25 -29.82
C TRP A 323 12.67 9.82 -30.66
N MET A 324 12.37 10.13 -31.91
CA MET A 324 13.37 10.43 -32.95
C MET A 324 13.05 11.76 -33.60
N PHE A 325 14.06 12.62 -33.75
CA PHE A 325 13.93 13.95 -34.32
C PHE A 325 15.05 14.21 -35.32
N SER A 326 14.77 14.92 -36.41
CA SER A 326 15.78 15.29 -37.41
C SER A 326 15.48 16.61 -38.10
N TYR A 327 16.50 17.19 -38.72
CA TYR A 327 16.37 18.42 -39.51
C TYR A 327 15.57 18.19 -40.80
N SER A 328 15.84 17.05 -41.43
CA SER A 328 15.18 16.64 -42.66
C SER A 328 15.39 15.14 -42.85
N CYS A 329 14.59 14.52 -43.71
CA CYS A 329 14.81 13.13 -44.10
C CYS A 329 16.18 12.87 -44.76
N GLY A 330 16.78 13.88 -45.41
CA GLY A 330 18.11 13.77 -46.02
C GLY A 330 19.26 13.88 -45.01
N ASN A 331 19.04 14.61 -43.91
CA ASN A 331 19.95 14.74 -42.77
C ASN A 331 19.36 13.99 -41.57
N SER A 332 19.24 12.67 -41.74
CA SER A 332 18.55 11.79 -40.79
C SER A 332 19.49 10.73 -40.22
N TRP A 333 18.97 9.83 -39.38
CA TRP A 333 19.73 8.81 -38.64
C TRP A 333 20.64 7.93 -39.50
N THR A 334 20.22 7.70 -40.74
CA THR A 334 20.97 6.88 -41.69
C THR A 334 22.30 7.50 -42.10
N LYS A 335 22.43 8.82 -42.01
CA LYS A 335 23.64 9.57 -42.39
C LYS A 335 24.86 9.17 -41.57
N CYS A 336 24.69 8.97 -40.26
CA CYS A 336 25.79 8.58 -39.36
C CYS A 336 25.98 7.06 -39.24
N GLY A 337 25.15 6.24 -39.90
CA GLY A 337 25.25 4.79 -39.81
C GLY A 337 24.98 4.23 -38.41
N CYS A 338 24.24 4.96 -37.57
CA CYS A 338 23.97 4.54 -36.20
C CYS A 338 22.94 3.41 -36.18
N PHE A 339 23.39 2.26 -35.70
CA PHE A 339 22.52 1.11 -35.48
C PHE A 339 21.85 1.26 -34.12
N ASN A 340 20.51 1.26 -34.15
CA ASN A 340 19.69 1.50 -32.97
C ASN A 340 18.94 0.22 -32.62
N ASP A 341 18.98 -0.17 -31.33
CA ASP A 341 18.20 -1.25 -30.70
C ASP A 341 16.69 -0.89 -30.61
N LEU A 342 16.12 -0.40 -31.72
CA LEU A 342 14.71 0.00 -31.78
C LEU A 342 13.82 -1.21 -31.92
N GLU A 343 12.85 -1.31 -31.03
CA GLU A 343 11.81 -2.31 -31.05
C GLU A 343 10.65 -1.84 -31.94
N ASN A 344 10.18 -2.74 -32.82
CA ASN A 344 9.02 -2.52 -33.69
C ASN A 344 9.08 -1.22 -34.52
N LYS A 345 10.12 -1.09 -35.34
CA LYS A 345 10.31 0.03 -36.28
C LYS A 345 9.11 0.21 -37.21
N ARG A 346 8.61 1.44 -37.33
CA ARG A 346 7.41 1.81 -38.10
C ARG A 346 7.62 3.11 -38.87
N ASN A 347 6.76 3.35 -39.86
CA ASN A 347 6.79 4.56 -40.68
C ASN A 347 8.20 4.82 -41.26
N ASN A 348 8.50 6.06 -41.61
CA ASN A 348 9.84 6.47 -42.01
C ASN A 348 10.69 6.73 -40.76
N TRP A 349 10.88 5.68 -39.93
CA TRP A 349 11.63 5.76 -38.67
C TRP A 349 13.02 6.34 -38.87
N GLN A 350 13.61 6.16 -40.04
CA GLN A 350 14.90 6.76 -40.37
C GLN A 350 14.89 8.29 -40.29
N CYS A 351 13.76 8.95 -40.54
CA CYS A 351 13.62 10.40 -40.39
C CYS A 351 13.21 10.82 -38.98
N GLY A 352 12.34 10.07 -38.30
CA GLY A 352 11.66 10.58 -37.11
C GLY A 352 10.79 11.80 -37.41
N VAL A 353 10.55 12.63 -36.40
CA VAL A 353 9.86 13.92 -36.54
C VAL A 353 10.79 14.95 -37.14
N VAL A 354 10.36 15.61 -38.22
CA VAL A 354 11.08 16.73 -38.83
C VAL A 354 10.55 18.05 -38.26
N SER A 355 11.41 18.83 -37.62
CA SER A 355 11.01 20.12 -37.03
C SER A 355 10.63 21.13 -38.12
N PRO A 356 9.51 21.86 -37.99
CA PRO A 356 9.14 22.92 -38.92
C PRO A 356 10.00 24.19 -38.76
N GLU A 357 10.61 24.39 -37.59
CA GLU A 357 11.44 25.56 -37.24
C GLU A 357 12.79 25.10 -36.66
N PRO A 358 13.75 24.72 -37.51
CA PRO A 358 15.08 24.31 -37.07
C PRO A 358 15.96 25.51 -36.65
N HIS A 359 17.03 25.25 -35.89
CA HIS A 359 18.03 26.23 -35.41
C HIS A 359 17.50 27.41 -34.57
N THR A 360 16.80 27.12 -33.48
CA THR A 360 16.34 28.15 -32.53
C THR A 360 17.26 28.28 -31.31
N LEU A 361 18.22 27.35 -31.13
CA LEU A 361 19.05 27.19 -29.93
C LEU A 361 18.23 26.85 -28.65
N ASP A 362 16.94 26.53 -28.82
CA ASP A 362 15.97 26.23 -27.77
C ASP A 362 15.25 24.89 -28.02
N CYS A 363 14.43 24.43 -27.06
CA CYS A 363 13.51 23.30 -27.27
C CYS A 363 12.54 23.60 -28.44
N GLN A 364 12.59 22.78 -29.49
CA GLN A 364 11.76 22.95 -30.70
C GLN A 364 10.60 21.98 -30.74
N VAL A 365 10.85 20.73 -30.36
CA VAL A 365 9.85 19.67 -30.42
C VAL A 365 9.70 19.08 -29.03
N TYR A 366 8.50 19.22 -28.47
CA TYR A 366 8.14 18.63 -27.18
C TYR A 366 7.44 17.29 -27.39
N PHE A 367 7.66 16.37 -26.48
CA PHE A 367 7.02 15.06 -26.50
C PHE A 367 6.75 14.56 -25.08
N ASP A 368 5.61 13.90 -24.93
CA ASP A 368 5.23 13.21 -23.70
C ASP A 368 5.63 11.73 -23.78
N ILE A 369 6.03 11.19 -22.63
CA ILE A 369 6.41 9.80 -22.44
C ILE A 369 5.34 9.13 -21.59
N GLY A 370 4.52 8.28 -22.23
CA GLY A 370 3.50 7.51 -21.55
C GLY A 370 4.01 6.17 -21.06
N TYR A 371 3.40 5.66 -19.99
CA TYR A 371 3.67 4.34 -19.43
C TYR A 371 2.36 3.61 -19.15
N MET A 372 2.30 2.35 -19.56
CA MET A 372 1.15 1.47 -19.32
C MET A 372 1.53 0.31 -18.40
N SER A 373 0.61 -0.10 -17.54
CA SER A 373 0.74 -1.30 -16.71
C SER A 373 -0.64 -1.87 -16.41
N GLY A 374 -0.76 -3.19 -16.18
CA GLY A 374 -2.05 -3.82 -15.90
C GLY A 374 -3.13 -3.61 -17.00
N GLY A 375 -2.71 -3.29 -18.23
CA GLY A 375 -3.59 -2.96 -19.36
C GLY A 375 -4.13 -1.53 -19.37
N VAL A 376 -3.67 -0.64 -18.48
CA VAL A 376 -4.12 0.75 -18.38
C VAL A 376 -2.95 1.73 -18.51
N GLN A 377 -3.22 2.93 -19.03
CA GLN A 377 -2.28 4.05 -18.98
C GLN A 377 -2.18 4.54 -17.54
N LEU A 378 -0.96 4.65 -17.02
CA LEU A 378 -0.71 5.19 -15.69
C LEU A 378 -0.67 6.73 -15.74
N SER A 379 -1.12 7.35 -14.65
CA SER A 379 -1.02 8.80 -14.46
C SER A 379 0.38 9.22 -14.04
N ASP A 380 0.71 10.50 -14.24
CA ASP A 380 1.96 11.11 -13.81
C ASP A 380 2.26 10.82 -12.33
N ALA A 381 1.25 10.97 -11.45
CA ALA A 381 1.39 10.71 -10.02
C ALA A 381 1.73 9.23 -9.71
N GLN A 382 1.14 8.29 -10.46
CA GLN A 382 1.43 6.86 -10.31
C GLN A 382 2.85 6.53 -10.76
N ILE A 383 3.30 7.11 -11.89
CA ILE A 383 4.67 6.92 -12.37
C ILE A 383 5.70 7.52 -11.42
N ILE A 384 5.41 8.70 -10.85
CA ILE A 384 6.27 9.31 -9.83
C ILE A 384 6.32 8.44 -8.58
N ALA A 385 5.19 7.93 -8.10
CA ALA A 385 5.15 7.07 -6.90
C ALA A 385 5.93 5.77 -7.10
N LEU A 386 5.79 5.15 -8.28
CA LEU A 386 6.54 3.96 -8.65
C LEU A 386 8.05 4.25 -8.77
N SER A 387 8.42 5.23 -9.59
CA SER A 387 9.81 5.48 -9.95
C SER A 387 10.59 6.23 -8.86
N GLY A 388 9.93 6.96 -7.95
CA GLY A 388 10.57 7.61 -6.81
C GLY A 388 10.99 6.65 -5.69
N ARG A 389 10.48 5.40 -5.70
CA ARG A 389 10.83 4.36 -4.72
C ARG A 389 11.97 3.46 -5.17
N ALA A 390 12.22 3.36 -6.47
CA ALA A 390 13.39 2.69 -7.02
C ALA A 390 14.63 3.56 -6.79
N LYS A 391 15.65 3.02 -6.11
CA LYS A 391 16.77 3.83 -5.59
C LYS A 391 18.06 3.64 -6.38
N ASN A 392 18.21 2.49 -7.03
CA ASN A 392 19.49 2.05 -7.59
C ASN A 392 19.31 1.35 -8.93
N ASP A 393 20.41 1.14 -9.66
CA ASP A 393 20.44 0.33 -10.89
C ASP A 393 19.88 -1.08 -10.73
N ASN A 394 20.03 -1.67 -9.55
CA ASN A 394 19.50 -3.01 -9.24
C ASN A 394 17.96 -3.04 -9.14
N ASP A 395 17.30 -1.88 -9.14
CA ASP A 395 15.85 -1.73 -9.11
C ASP A 395 15.27 -1.47 -10.51
N ARG A 396 16.08 -1.59 -11.58
CA ARG A 396 15.63 -1.52 -12.98
C ARG A 396 16.26 -2.61 -13.83
N ASN A 397 15.61 -2.95 -14.95
CA ASN A 397 16.16 -3.84 -15.99
C ASN A 397 16.49 -3.10 -17.31
N PHE A 398 16.43 -1.77 -17.32
CA PHE A 398 16.55 -0.97 -18.53
C PHE A 398 17.45 0.25 -18.31
N ASN A 399 17.98 0.78 -19.41
CA ASN A 399 18.68 2.05 -19.44
C ASN A 399 18.01 2.95 -20.48
N MET A 400 18.08 4.27 -20.27
CA MET A 400 17.68 5.27 -21.26
C MET A 400 18.91 5.98 -21.81
N HIS A 401 18.94 6.11 -23.14
CA HIS A 401 20.07 6.61 -23.89
C HIS A 401 19.63 7.74 -24.82
N THR A 402 20.50 8.72 -24.96
CA THR A 402 20.45 9.66 -26.07
C THR A 402 21.55 9.36 -27.05
N LEU A 403 21.23 9.44 -28.33
CA LEU A 403 22.19 9.39 -29.40
C LEU A 403 21.96 10.62 -30.27
N SER A 404 23.06 11.20 -30.76
CA SER A 404 23.06 12.33 -31.68
C SER A 404 23.84 11.95 -32.93
N CYS A 405 23.34 12.38 -34.09
CA CYS A 405 24.01 12.34 -35.37
C CYS A 405 24.21 13.78 -35.82
N ASP A 406 25.48 14.20 -35.87
CA ASP A 406 25.85 15.57 -36.23
C ASP A 406 26.99 15.60 -37.26
N ASP A 407 26.90 16.51 -38.24
CA ASP A 407 27.93 16.79 -39.24
C ASP A 407 28.36 18.26 -39.33
N ASP A 408 27.80 19.15 -38.50
CA ASP A 408 28.24 20.55 -38.42
C ASP A 408 29.18 20.83 -37.24
N SER A 409 29.42 19.84 -36.37
CA SER A 409 30.33 19.91 -35.22
C SER A 409 29.88 20.90 -34.15
N GLU A 410 28.61 21.28 -34.16
CA GLU A 410 27.99 22.07 -33.10
C GLU A 410 27.63 21.16 -31.92
N SER A 411 27.54 21.76 -30.73
CA SER A 411 27.18 21.06 -29.50
C SER A 411 26.23 21.89 -28.69
N TYR A 412 25.53 21.30 -27.73
CA TYR A 412 24.71 22.04 -26.77
C TYR A 412 25.43 23.32 -26.28
N PRO A 413 24.78 24.49 -26.32
CA PRO A 413 23.38 24.72 -26.68
C PRO A 413 23.09 24.83 -28.19
N ASP A 414 24.13 24.96 -29.01
CA ASP A 414 24.03 25.32 -30.42
C ASP A 414 23.75 24.11 -31.36
N GLY A 415 24.09 22.90 -30.92
CA GLY A 415 23.93 21.64 -31.67
C GLY A 415 22.57 20.94 -31.50
N HIS A 416 22.48 19.68 -31.93
CA HIS A 416 21.33 18.82 -31.63
C HIS A 416 21.40 18.29 -30.22
N TRP A 417 20.29 18.34 -29.48
CA TRP A 417 20.26 17.78 -28.13
C TRP A 417 18.86 17.39 -27.71
N ILE A 418 18.78 16.50 -26.72
CA ILE A 418 17.52 16.16 -26.05
C ILE A 418 17.57 16.64 -24.61
N GLY A 419 16.53 17.38 -24.23
CA GLY A 419 16.23 17.68 -22.86
C GLY A 419 15.20 16.70 -22.32
N VAL A 420 15.45 16.15 -21.14
CA VAL A 420 14.39 15.52 -20.34
C VAL A 420 14.15 16.38 -19.11
N GLU A 421 12.94 16.38 -18.60
CA GLU A 421 12.65 17.16 -17.40
C GLU A 421 13.51 16.73 -16.20
N LYS A 422 14.02 17.71 -15.44
CA LYS A 422 14.82 17.51 -14.23
C LYS A 422 14.05 16.81 -13.13
N THR A 423 12.76 17.12 -13.07
CA THR A 423 11.80 16.54 -12.14
C THR A 423 10.50 16.36 -12.89
N PRO A 424 9.81 15.21 -12.73
CA PRO A 424 8.54 14.95 -13.36
C PRO A 424 7.53 16.08 -13.21
N GLY A 425 7.01 16.58 -14.33
CA GLY A 425 6.04 17.68 -14.38
C GLY A 425 6.62 19.10 -14.22
N SER A 426 7.94 19.25 -14.03
CA SER A 426 8.55 20.57 -13.77
C SER A 426 8.62 21.48 -15.00
N ASN A 427 8.55 20.93 -16.21
CA ASN A 427 8.89 21.62 -17.47
C ASN A 427 10.30 22.28 -17.47
N ASN A 428 11.18 21.89 -16.55
CA ASN A 428 12.57 22.35 -16.49
C ASN A 428 13.45 21.26 -17.10
N PHE A 429 13.92 21.46 -18.32
CA PHE A 429 14.64 20.42 -19.05
C PHE A 429 16.15 20.46 -18.78
N VAL A 430 16.73 19.31 -18.47
CA VAL A 430 18.18 19.11 -18.45
C VAL A 430 18.58 18.60 -19.83
N ALA A 431 19.17 19.47 -20.62
CA ALA A 431 19.71 19.11 -21.91
C ALA A 431 20.90 18.17 -21.75
N ARG A 432 20.90 17.11 -22.56
CA ARG A 432 22.03 16.23 -22.77
C ARG A 432 22.32 16.19 -24.26
N ASP A 433 23.58 16.43 -24.56
CA ASP A 433 24.14 16.29 -25.88
C ASP A 433 25.33 15.33 -25.81
N CYS A 434 25.58 14.69 -26.94
CA CYS A 434 26.73 13.86 -27.15
C CYS A 434 27.53 14.51 -28.30
N THR A 435 28.65 15.15 -27.96
CA THR A 435 29.53 15.79 -28.94
C THR A 435 30.21 14.77 -29.82
N THR A 436 30.01 14.84 -31.14
CA THR A 436 30.84 14.12 -32.11
C THR A 436 31.49 15.05 -33.10
N GLY A 437 32.75 14.76 -33.42
CA GLY A 437 33.36 15.22 -34.65
C GLY A 437 32.69 14.54 -35.84
N ASN A 438 32.01 15.34 -36.65
CA ASN A 438 31.64 15.15 -38.05
C ASN A 438 31.38 13.69 -38.53
N VAL A 439 30.10 13.35 -38.73
CA VAL A 439 29.60 12.09 -39.36
C VAL A 439 29.88 10.80 -38.57
N ASN A 440 29.90 10.87 -37.24
CA ASN A 440 30.00 9.68 -36.40
C ASN A 440 28.87 9.62 -35.37
N CYS A 441 28.48 8.40 -35.00
CA CYS A 441 27.57 8.18 -33.89
C CYS A 441 28.25 8.56 -32.59
N CYS A 442 27.66 9.47 -31.84
CA CYS A 442 28.19 9.76 -30.53
C CYS A 442 27.85 8.62 -29.57
N SER A 443 28.84 7.77 -29.27
CA SER A 443 28.68 6.62 -28.38
C SER A 443 29.26 6.86 -26.97
N ARG A 444 29.86 8.03 -26.72
CA ARG A 444 30.42 8.37 -25.40
C ARG A 444 29.46 9.28 -24.64
N GLN A 445 28.65 8.63 -23.81
CA GLN A 445 27.90 9.24 -22.72
C GLN A 445 28.80 10.25 -21.97
N LEU A 446 28.46 11.54 -22.06
CA LEU A 446 29.23 12.59 -21.38
C LEU A 446 28.96 12.66 -19.87
N VAL A 447 28.01 11.88 -19.39
CA VAL A 447 27.80 11.48 -17.99
C VAL A 447 26.87 10.27 -18.01
N ASP A 448 26.80 9.54 -16.89
CA ASP A 448 26.03 8.31 -16.70
C ASP A 448 24.69 8.32 -17.44
N ASN A 449 24.22 7.11 -17.81
CA ASN A 449 22.85 6.82 -18.19
C ASN A 449 21.91 7.82 -17.52
N PHE A 450 20.86 8.25 -18.19
CA PHE A 450 19.75 8.85 -17.48
C PHE A 450 19.42 7.95 -16.26
N ASP A 451 19.96 8.28 -15.09
CA ASP A 451 19.60 7.80 -13.76
C ASP A 451 18.25 8.45 -13.49
N THR A 452 17.33 8.28 -14.43
CA THR A 452 16.01 8.86 -14.45
C THR A 452 15.13 8.04 -13.54
N PHE A 453 15.58 7.96 -12.31
CA PHE A 453 14.68 7.87 -11.20
C PHE A 453 14.52 9.27 -10.62
N PRO A 454 13.29 9.80 -10.59
CA PRO A 454 12.07 9.23 -11.16
C PRO A 454 12.06 9.20 -12.71
N LEU A 455 11.20 8.35 -13.30
CA LEU A 455 11.05 8.18 -14.75
C LEU A 455 10.63 9.50 -15.42
N PRO A 456 11.16 9.83 -16.61
CA PRO A 456 10.79 11.06 -17.29
C PRO A 456 9.38 10.93 -17.87
N LEU A 457 8.56 11.96 -17.71
CA LEU A 457 7.22 12.08 -18.30
C LEU A 457 7.24 12.97 -19.54
N ARG A 458 8.22 13.89 -19.62
CA ARG A 458 8.37 14.83 -20.74
C ARG A 458 9.80 14.99 -21.19
N GLY A 459 9.94 15.19 -22.50
CA GLY A 459 11.18 15.61 -23.12
C GLY A 459 10.97 16.70 -24.16
N CYS A 460 12.07 17.29 -24.57
CA CYS A 460 12.14 18.17 -25.71
C CYS A 460 13.39 17.83 -26.54
N ALA A 461 13.36 18.19 -27.82
CA ALA A 461 14.50 18.10 -28.70
C ALA A 461 14.78 19.46 -29.34
N SER A 462 16.06 19.79 -29.51
CA SER A 462 16.53 20.86 -30.36
C SER A 462 17.28 20.28 -31.55
N ILE A 463 17.00 20.82 -32.73
CA ILE A 463 17.46 20.32 -34.01
C ILE A 463 18.15 21.45 -34.78
N ASN A 464 19.37 21.16 -35.22
CA ASN A 464 20.18 22.03 -36.09
C ASN A 464 20.25 21.43 -37.52
N THR A 465 21.08 21.91 -38.45
CA THR A 465 21.10 21.46 -39.86
C THR A 465 21.89 20.16 -40.04
N GLY A 466 22.71 19.79 -39.06
CA GLY A 466 23.69 18.72 -39.16
C GLY A 466 23.16 17.28 -39.18
N GLY A 467 21.91 17.05 -38.76
CA GLY A 467 21.40 15.69 -38.56
C GLY A 467 20.18 15.56 -37.65
N GLY A 468 20.29 14.73 -36.60
CA GLY A 468 19.16 14.41 -35.72
C GLY A 468 19.54 13.81 -34.36
N VAL A 469 18.59 13.83 -33.42
CA VAL A 469 18.72 13.35 -32.02
C VAL A 469 17.60 12.37 -31.59
N ILE A 470 17.96 11.29 -30.89
CA ILE A 470 17.06 10.21 -30.48
C ILE A 470 17.20 9.98 -28.99
N LEU A 471 16.07 9.81 -28.32
CA LEU A 471 15.97 9.25 -26.98
C LEU A 471 15.41 7.85 -27.11
N TYR A 472 16.08 6.84 -26.57
CA TYR A 472 15.58 5.47 -26.59
C TYR A 472 15.85 4.74 -25.27
N ALA A 473 14.97 3.82 -24.91
CA ALA A 473 15.18 2.87 -23.83
C ALA A 473 15.73 1.55 -24.39
N SER A 474 16.52 0.82 -23.60
CA SER A 474 17.07 -0.48 -23.98
C SER A 474 16.00 -1.55 -24.25
N SER A 475 14.75 -1.32 -23.82
CA SER A 475 13.57 -2.09 -24.23
C SER A 475 12.30 -1.23 -24.14
N SER A 476 11.22 -1.61 -24.83
CA SER A 476 9.89 -0.99 -24.63
C SER A 476 9.20 -1.51 -23.37
N THR A 477 9.63 -2.67 -22.85
CA THR A 477 9.12 -3.28 -21.63
C THR A 477 10.11 -3.05 -20.50
N LEU A 478 9.78 -2.09 -19.66
CA LEU A 478 10.58 -1.67 -18.51
C LEU A 478 10.11 -2.46 -17.28
N ARG A 479 11.04 -2.82 -16.41
CA ARG A 479 10.72 -3.39 -15.10
C ARG A 479 11.41 -2.59 -14.03
N ILE A 480 10.65 -2.24 -13.00
CA ILE A 480 11.15 -1.55 -11.82
C ILE A 480 10.78 -2.32 -10.56
N ARG A 481 11.68 -2.31 -9.58
CA ARG A 481 11.44 -2.88 -8.24
C ARG A 481 11.16 -1.73 -7.28
N ILE A 482 10.09 -1.88 -6.47
CA ILE A 482 9.59 -0.83 -5.56
C ILE A 482 9.34 -1.33 -4.14
#